data_AF-A0A964II60-F1
#
_entry.id   AF-A0A964II60-F1
#
_cell.length_a   1.000
_cell.length_b   1.000
_cell.length_c   1.000
_cell.angle_alpha   90.00
_cell.angle_beta   90.00
_cell.angle_gamma   90.00
#
_symmetry.space_group_name_H-M   'P 1'
#
loop_
_entity.id
_entity.type
_entity.pdbx_description
1 polymer ?
#
loop_
_entity_poly.entity_id
_entity_poly.type
_entity_poly.pdbx_seq_one_letter_code
_entity_poly.pdbx_strand_id
1 'polypeptide(L)'
;MFRPHRTHASRLALETLVPHERAYRRSFSDEVAIDFPSSRAATELFRRDHGEPSGTDRSTHAEITISQCQAGTGAMVPLVVRVPRTCSACGGRGEVWSEHCTHCHGEGQQLHTQRLTVGVPRGVSHGDRFSFSVSLARGPRTRVDVRVAVMA
;
A
#
# COMPACT_ATOMS: atom_id res chain seq x y z
N MET A 1 -19.12 -67.68 -30.33
CA MET A 1 -19.18 -68.35 -29.02
C MET A 1 -18.28 -67.57 -28.08
N PHE A 2 -18.81 -66.63 -27.29
CA PHE A 2 -19.27 -66.81 -25.90
C PHE A 2 -18.18 -67.24 -24.90
N ARG A 3 -17.51 -66.22 -24.34
CA ARG A 3 -17.41 -65.92 -22.89
C ARG A 3 -16.52 -66.86 -22.02
N PRO A 4 -16.20 -66.48 -20.77
CA PRO A 4 -14.90 -65.90 -20.41
C PRO A 4 -14.18 -66.69 -19.29
N HIS A 5 -12.89 -66.43 -19.08
CA HIS A 5 -12.22 -66.81 -17.83
C HIS A 5 -12.36 -65.69 -16.79
N ARG A 6 -13.12 -65.95 -15.71
CA ARG A 6 -12.78 -65.49 -14.35
C ARG A 6 -11.52 -66.28 -13.93
N THR A 7 -10.55 -65.74 -13.21
CA THR A 7 -10.66 -65.42 -11.77
C THR A 7 -9.47 -64.60 -11.24
N HIS A 8 -9.80 -63.77 -10.24
CA HIS A 8 -9.02 -63.37 -9.06
C HIS A 8 -7.70 -62.60 -9.20
N ALA A 9 -7.88 -61.27 -9.11
CA ALA A 9 -7.35 -60.39 -8.07
C ALA A 9 -6.23 -60.93 -7.15
N SER A 10 -5.12 -60.20 -7.15
CA SER A 10 -4.37 -59.67 -5.98
C SER A 10 -2.90 -59.46 -6.42
N ARG A 11 -2.14 -58.47 -6.00
CA ARG A 11 -2.28 -57.40 -5.01
C ARG A 11 -1.17 -56.39 -5.37
N LEU A 12 -1.47 -55.10 -5.24
CA LEU A 12 -0.55 -54.01 -4.87
C LEU A 12 0.71 -53.81 -5.71
N ALA A 13 0.80 -52.65 -6.36
CA ALA A 13 1.57 -51.52 -5.85
C ALA A 13 1.81 -50.50 -6.97
N LEU A 14 1.61 -49.21 -6.64
CA LEU A 14 2.49 -48.07 -6.94
C LEU A 14 3.01 -47.98 -8.39
N GLU A 15 2.79 -46.94 -9.19
CA GLU A 15 2.73 -45.52 -8.90
C GLU A 15 2.28 -44.83 -10.20
N THR A 16 1.36 -43.88 -10.05
CA THR A 16 1.19 -42.66 -10.86
C THR A 16 1.85 -42.59 -12.24
N LEU A 17 1.01 -42.81 -13.26
CA LEU A 17 1.14 -42.20 -14.58
C LEU A 17 1.05 -40.67 -14.42
N VAL A 18 2.05 -39.92 -14.88
CA VAL A 18 1.98 -39.04 -16.06
C VAL A 18 3.40 -38.46 -16.31
N PRO A 19 4.02 -38.73 -17.46
CA PRO A 19 5.33 -38.19 -17.82
C PRO A 19 5.17 -36.86 -18.57
N HIS A 20 5.16 -35.71 -17.88
CA HIS A 20 5.30 -34.43 -18.61
C HIS A 20 5.89 -33.22 -17.86
N GLU A 21 6.47 -33.36 -16.67
CA GLU A 21 7.06 -32.19 -15.96
C GLU A 21 8.59 -32.11 -16.00
N ARG A 22 9.28 -33.10 -16.61
CA ARG A 22 10.76 -33.14 -16.61
C ARG A 22 11.43 -32.45 -17.80
N ALA A 23 10.67 -31.98 -18.80
CA ALA A 23 11.27 -31.31 -19.96
C ALA A 23 11.46 -29.79 -19.76
N TYR A 24 10.69 -29.13 -18.88
CA TYR A 24 10.81 -27.68 -18.71
C TYR A 24 11.90 -27.27 -17.71
N ARG A 25 12.28 -28.18 -16.81
CA ARG A 25 13.21 -27.91 -15.70
C ARG A 25 14.70 -28.06 -16.04
N ARG A 26 15.05 -28.01 -17.33
CA ARG A 26 16.44 -27.99 -17.83
C ARG A 26 16.75 -26.85 -18.80
N SER A 27 15.85 -25.88 -18.95
CA SER A 27 16.13 -24.66 -19.73
C SER A 27 16.43 -23.43 -18.87
N PHE A 28 16.59 -23.60 -17.56
CA PHE A 28 16.98 -22.54 -16.62
C PHE A 28 18.19 -22.96 -15.76
N SER A 29 19.16 -23.67 -16.35
CA SER A 29 20.49 -23.81 -15.77
C SER A 29 21.53 -22.89 -16.42
N ASP A 30 21.08 -22.01 -17.32
CA ASP A 30 21.80 -20.80 -17.75
C ASP A 30 21.25 -19.56 -17.00
N GLU A 31 20.66 -19.73 -15.81
CA GLU A 31 20.47 -18.60 -14.89
C GLU A 31 21.86 -18.12 -14.44
N VAL A 32 22.44 -17.25 -15.26
CA VAL A 32 23.37 -16.25 -14.79
C VAL A 32 22.59 -15.45 -13.76
N ALA A 33 22.72 -15.81 -12.49
CA ALA A 33 22.50 -14.87 -11.40
C ALA A 33 23.45 -13.72 -11.70
N ILE A 34 22.94 -12.66 -12.32
CA ILE A 34 23.67 -11.42 -12.51
C ILE A 34 23.74 -10.75 -11.14
N ASP A 35 24.44 -11.37 -10.20
CA ASP A 35 24.99 -10.70 -9.04
C ASP A 35 26.23 -9.97 -9.54
N PHE A 36 26.06 -8.85 -10.26
CA PHE A 36 27.19 -7.97 -10.62
C PHE A 36 27.80 -7.45 -9.30
N PRO A 37 28.94 -7.96 -8.82
CA PRO A 37 29.52 -7.48 -7.56
C PRO A 37 30.04 -6.04 -7.72
N SER A 38 30.31 -5.61 -8.96
CA SER A 38 30.72 -4.25 -9.32
C SER A 38 29.59 -3.23 -9.22
N SER A 39 28.33 -3.65 -9.40
CA SER A 39 27.19 -2.75 -9.25
C SER A 39 26.63 -2.78 -7.84
N ARG A 40 26.99 -3.75 -6.98
CA ARG A 40 26.52 -3.77 -5.58
C ARG A 40 26.99 -2.54 -4.81
N ALA A 41 28.27 -2.19 -4.89
CA ALA A 41 28.77 -0.95 -4.29
C ALA A 41 28.09 0.28 -4.93
N ALA A 42 27.90 0.27 -6.24
CA ALA A 42 27.22 1.37 -6.94
C ALA A 42 25.73 1.49 -6.54
N THR A 43 24.99 0.38 -6.44
CA THR A 43 23.57 0.35 -6.04
C THR A 43 23.37 0.60 -4.55
N GLU A 44 24.31 0.19 -3.69
CA GLU A 44 24.35 0.57 -2.28
C GLU A 44 24.64 2.07 -2.11
N LEU A 45 25.49 2.66 -2.96
CA LEU A 45 25.71 4.12 -3.03
C LEU A 45 24.46 4.85 -3.55
N PHE A 46 23.83 4.37 -4.63
CA PHE A 46 22.59 4.97 -5.14
C PHE A 46 21.45 4.89 -4.11
N ARG A 47 21.34 3.80 -3.32
CA ARG A 47 20.39 3.74 -2.19
C ARG A 47 20.74 4.71 -1.06
N ARG A 48 22.02 5.04 -0.86
CA ARG A 48 22.47 5.99 0.17
C ARG A 48 22.24 7.44 -0.24
N ASP A 49 22.53 7.78 -1.50
CA ASP A 49 22.36 9.14 -2.05
C ASP A 49 20.90 9.43 -2.43
N HIS A 50 20.22 8.47 -3.06
CA HIS A 50 18.78 8.49 -3.29
C HIS A 50 18.14 7.58 -2.27
N GLY A 51 18.01 8.09 -1.05
CA GLY A 51 17.30 7.41 0.03
C GLY A 51 15.99 6.80 -0.49
N GLU A 52 15.72 5.56 -0.07
CA GLU A 52 14.45 4.89 -0.38
C GLU A 52 13.30 5.89 -0.23
N PRO A 53 12.34 5.95 -1.19
CA PRO A 53 11.21 6.85 -1.06
C PRO A 53 10.61 6.56 0.30
N SER A 54 10.64 7.56 1.20
CA SER A 54 10.26 7.40 2.60
C SER A 54 8.82 6.91 2.69
N GLY A 55 8.68 5.59 2.59
CA GLY A 55 7.46 4.83 2.68
C GLY A 55 7.17 4.64 4.14
N THR A 56 6.97 5.75 4.84
CA THR A 56 6.54 5.74 6.22
C THR A 56 5.11 6.23 6.20
N ASP A 57 4.20 5.31 6.49
CA ASP A 57 2.78 5.53 6.82
C ASP A 57 2.56 6.94 7.38
N ARG A 58 2.25 7.91 6.49
CA ARG A 58 2.14 9.31 6.90
C ARG A 58 0.81 9.44 7.62
N SER A 59 0.88 9.48 8.95
CA SER A 59 -0.26 9.73 9.82
C SER A 59 -0.48 11.24 9.97
N THR A 60 -1.58 11.75 9.42
CA THR A 60 -2.02 13.13 9.67
C THR A 60 -2.98 13.12 10.86
N HIS A 61 -2.67 13.87 11.90
CA HIS A 61 -3.58 14.04 13.04
C HIS A 61 -4.51 15.23 12.81
N ALA A 62 -5.79 15.04 13.11
CA ALA A 62 -6.78 16.11 13.12
C ALA A 62 -7.60 16.05 14.41
N GLU A 63 -8.14 17.18 14.81
CA GLU A 63 -9.05 17.30 15.94
C GLU A 63 -10.40 17.77 15.44
N ILE A 64 -11.47 17.10 15.87
CA ILE A 64 -12.84 17.54 15.61
C ILE A 64 -13.51 17.93 16.91
N THR A 65 -14.31 18.99 16.84
CA THR A 65 -15.08 19.48 17.97
C THR A 65 -16.56 19.24 17.72
N ILE A 66 -17.23 18.54 18.63
CA ILE A 66 -18.65 18.20 18.54
C ILE A 66 -19.39 18.55 19.83
N SER A 67 -20.69 18.77 19.76
CA SER A 67 -21.52 18.99 20.95
C SER A 67 -21.93 17.69 21.63
N GLN A 68 -22.37 17.75 22.89
CA GLN A 68 -22.93 16.59 23.61
C GLN A 68 -24.08 15.93 22.84
N CYS A 69 -25.00 16.72 22.27
CA CYS A 69 -26.12 16.17 21.48
C CYS A 69 -25.64 15.40 20.24
N GLN A 70 -24.59 15.88 19.58
CA GLN A 70 -23.97 15.22 18.43
C GLN A 70 -23.25 13.93 18.82
N ALA A 71 -22.56 13.94 19.96
CA ALA A 71 -21.91 12.75 20.51
C ALA A 71 -22.92 11.63 20.85
N GLY A 72 -24.08 11.98 21.43
CA GLY A 72 -25.12 11.01 21.80
C GLY A 72 -25.88 10.41 20.63
N THR A 73 -26.16 11.19 19.59
CA THR A 73 -26.99 10.74 18.44
C THR A 73 -26.16 10.22 17.26
N GLY A 74 -24.89 10.62 17.17
CA GLY A 74 -24.07 10.51 15.97
C GLY A 74 -24.26 11.73 15.07
N ALA A 75 -23.19 12.14 14.39
CA ALA A 75 -23.19 13.35 13.59
C ALA A 75 -22.31 13.20 12.34
N MET A 76 -22.70 13.87 11.25
CA MET A 76 -21.86 14.05 10.07
C MET A 76 -21.11 15.37 10.22
N VAL A 77 -19.80 15.30 10.43
CA VAL A 77 -18.98 16.47 10.75
C VAL A 77 -18.07 16.79 9.55
N PRO A 78 -18.01 18.06 9.10
CA PRO A 78 -17.05 18.47 8.09
C PRO A 78 -15.63 18.50 8.71
N LEU A 79 -14.72 17.80 8.06
CA LEU A 79 -13.32 17.71 8.43
C LEU A 79 -12.45 18.23 7.29
N VAL A 80 -11.51 19.12 7.60
CA VAL A 80 -10.55 19.65 6.63
C VAL A 80 -9.17 19.12 6.98
N VAL A 81 -8.56 18.35 6.08
CA VAL A 81 -7.24 17.76 6.26
C VAL A 81 -6.29 18.14 5.12
N ARG A 82 -5.00 18.21 5.42
CA ARG A 82 -3.94 18.39 4.42
C ARG A 82 -3.35 17.01 4.10
N VAL A 83 -3.49 16.59 2.85
CA VAL A 83 -3.00 15.29 2.36
C VAL A 83 -1.98 15.52 1.25
N PRO A 84 -0.86 14.79 1.24
CA PRO A 84 0.14 14.91 0.19
C PRO A 84 -0.40 14.38 -1.14
N ARG A 85 -0.15 15.14 -2.21
CA ARG A 85 -0.38 14.75 -3.59
C ARG A 85 0.94 14.87 -4.32
N THR A 86 1.25 13.99 -5.26
CA THR A 86 2.42 14.14 -6.14
C THR A 86 2.33 15.46 -6.90
N CYS A 87 3.44 16.19 -6.98
CA CYS A 87 3.50 17.44 -7.72
C CYS A 87 3.18 17.20 -9.21
N SER A 88 2.26 17.97 -9.78
CA SER A 88 1.89 17.84 -11.19
C SER A 88 2.96 18.35 -12.15
N ALA A 89 3.83 19.27 -11.71
CA ALA A 89 4.85 19.89 -12.55
C ALA A 89 6.05 18.95 -12.79
N CYS A 90 6.59 18.34 -11.72
CA CYS A 90 7.72 17.41 -11.83
C CYS A 90 7.31 15.93 -11.84
N GLY A 91 6.02 15.62 -11.62
CA GLY A 91 5.52 14.24 -11.60
C GLY A 91 6.05 13.40 -10.45
N GLY A 92 6.44 14.00 -9.32
CA GLY A 92 7.02 13.27 -8.19
C GLY A 92 8.56 13.34 -8.07
N ARG A 93 9.26 13.78 -9.12
CA ARG A 93 10.74 13.77 -9.14
C ARG A 93 11.42 14.82 -8.26
N GLY A 94 10.74 15.88 -7.87
CA GLY A 94 11.35 17.03 -7.17
C GLY A 94 12.16 17.96 -8.07
N GLU A 95 12.52 17.54 -9.28
CA GLU A 95 13.32 18.31 -10.24
C GLU A 95 12.69 18.38 -11.65
N VAL A 96 13.03 19.46 -12.36
CA VAL A 96 12.68 19.68 -13.77
C VAL A 96 13.96 20.11 -14.49
N TRP A 97 14.42 19.31 -15.46
CA TRP A 97 15.60 19.62 -16.29
C TRP A 97 16.87 19.94 -15.48
N SER A 98 17.13 19.17 -14.41
CA SER A 98 18.29 19.33 -13.50
C SER A 98 18.22 20.54 -12.55
N GLU A 99 17.12 21.29 -12.55
CA GLU A 99 16.84 22.31 -11.55
C GLU A 99 15.76 21.84 -10.58
N HIS A 100 15.83 22.31 -9.33
CA HIS A 100 14.82 22.06 -8.32
C HIS A 100 13.44 22.57 -8.81
N CYS A 101 12.41 21.75 -8.66
CA CYS A 101 11.07 22.13 -9.11
C CYS A 101 10.55 23.33 -8.30
N THR A 102 10.26 24.43 -8.97
CA THR A 102 9.75 25.67 -8.32
C THR A 102 8.39 25.51 -7.65
N HIS A 103 7.59 24.52 -8.05
CA HIS A 103 6.26 24.27 -7.51
C HIS A 103 6.25 23.46 -6.20
N CYS A 104 7.22 22.57 -6.01
CA CYS A 104 7.33 21.74 -4.80
C CYS A 104 8.67 21.93 -4.06
N HIS A 105 9.50 22.85 -4.52
CA HIS A 105 10.80 23.19 -3.95
C HIS A 105 11.71 21.98 -3.71
N GLY A 106 11.68 20.99 -4.60
CA GLY A 106 12.47 19.76 -4.46
C GLY A 106 11.74 18.59 -3.77
N GLU A 107 10.58 18.81 -3.13
CA GLU A 107 9.92 17.75 -2.35
C GLU A 107 9.26 16.65 -3.21
N GLY A 108 8.95 16.94 -4.48
CA GLY A 108 8.21 16.03 -5.37
C GLY A 108 6.72 15.85 -5.02
N GLN A 109 6.26 16.37 -3.88
CA GLN A 109 4.88 16.35 -3.43
C GLN A 109 4.39 17.75 -3.08
N GLN A 110 3.08 17.95 -3.07
CA GLN A 110 2.40 19.18 -2.67
C GLN A 110 1.25 18.83 -1.73
N LEU A 111 1.09 19.59 -0.67
CA LEU A 111 -0.02 19.41 0.28
C LEU A 111 -1.33 19.93 -0.33
N HIS A 112 -2.32 19.07 -0.43
CA HIS A 112 -3.66 19.41 -0.90
C HIS A 112 -4.65 19.44 0.26
N THR A 113 -5.50 20.47 0.29
CA THR A 113 -6.57 20.59 1.27
C THR A 113 -7.78 19.77 0.83
N GLN A 114 -8.05 18.68 1.52
CA GLN A 114 -9.24 17.89 1.28
C GLN A 114 -10.31 18.22 2.33
N ARG A 115 -11.51 18.55 1.85
CA ARG A 115 -12.71 18.65 2.69
C ARG A 115 -13.43 17.32 2.63
N LEU A 116 -13.62 16.69 3.78
CA LEU A 116 -14.26 15.39 3.94
C LEU A 116 -15.45 15.55 4.88
N THR A 117 -16.51 14.80 4.67
CA THR A 117 -17.59 14.68 5.65
C THR A 117 -17.45 13.33 6.31
N VAL A 118 -17.08 13.31 7.58
CA VAL A 118 -16.86 12.07 8.34
C VAL A 118 -18.05 11.79 9.24
N GLY A 119 -18.50 10.53 9.24
CA GLY A 119 -19.55 10.07 10.13
C GLY A 119 -18.98 9.72 11.49
N VAL A 120 -19.41 10.46 12.50
CA VAL A 120 -19.11 10.17 13.90
C VAL A 120 -20.24 9.28 14.43
N PRO A 121 -19.94 8.04 14.88
CA PRO A 121 -20.96 7.15 15.41
C PRO A 121 -21.55 7.70 16.72
N ARG A 122 -22.74 7.21 17.08
CA ARG A 122 -23.36 7.51 18.37
C ARG A 122 -22.54 6.92 19.52
N GLY A 123 -22.55 7.61 20.66
CA GLY A 123 -21.91 7.14 21.89
C GLY A 123 -20.40 7.41 21.95
N VAL A 124 -19.90 8.36 21.16
CA VAL A 124 -18.50 8.81 21.27
C VAL A 124 -18.32 9.70 22.50
N SER A 125 -17.15 9.61 23.11
CA SER A 125 -16.73 10.39 24.28
C SER A 125 -15.56 11.32 23.96
N HIS A 126 -15.33 12.30 24.82
CA HIS A 126 -14.16 13.19 24.72
C HIS A 126 -12.87 12.36 24.81
N GLY A 127 -11.95 12.58 23.87
CA GLY A 127 -10.68 11.85 23.78
C GLY A 127 -10.71 10.61 22.89
N ASP A 128 -11.87 10.22 22.36
CA ASP A 128 -11.96 9.09 21.43
C ASP A 128 -11.12 9.35 20.17
N ARG A 129 -10.54 8.27 19.64
CA ARG A 129 -9.73 8.32 18.42
C ARG A 129 -10.26 7.33 17.40
N PHE A 130 -10.41 7.80 16.17
CA PHE A 130 -10.70 6.95 15.03
C PHE A 130 -9.75 7.26 13.88
N SER A 131 -9.43 6.24 13.10
CA SER A 131 -8.46 6.35 12.01
C SER A 131 -9.10 5.88 10.71
N PHE A 132 -8.82 6.60 9.63
CA PHE A 132 -9.23 6.19 8.29
C PHE A 132 -8.13 6.48 7.28
N SER A 133 -8.15 5.79 6.14
CA SER A 133 -7.17 6.00 5.07
C SER A 133 -7.79 6.78 3.92
N VAL A 134 -7.13 7.84 3.47
CA VAL A 134 -7.49 8.60 2.27
C VAL A 134 -6.46 8.36 1.18
N SER A 135 -6.93 8.16 -0.04
CA SER A 135 -6.09 8.05 -1.25
C SER A 135 -6.57 9.06 -2.30
N LEU A 136 -5.64 9.87 -2.79
CA LEU A 136 -5.87 10.76 -3.93
C LEU A 136 -5.42 10.10 -5.23
N ALA A 137 -5.97 10.54 -6.36
CA ALA A 137 -5.66 9.96 -7.69
C ALA A 137 -4.16 9.94 -8.05
N ARG A 138 -3.37 10.86 -7.48
CA ARG A 138 -1.91 10.91 -7.65
C ARG A 138 -1.27 11.22 -6.30
N GLY A 139 -1.39 10.33 -5.33
CA GLY A 139 -0.83 10.53 -3.99
C GLY A 139 -0.74 9.22 -3.22
N PRO A 140 0.15 9.14 -2.21
CA PRO A 140 0.24 7.96 -1.36
C PRO A 140 -1.03 7.80 -0.51
N ARG A 141 -1.29 6.57 -0.04
CA ARG A 141 -2.32 6.32 0.97
C ARG A 141 -1.90 7.00 2.26
N THR A 142 -2.73 7.91 2.76
CA THR A 142 -2.46 8.69 3.97
C THR A 142 -3.43 8.23 5.06
N ARG A 143 -2.91 7.83 6.23
CA ARG A 143 -3.75 7.55 7.40
C ARG A 143 -4.07 8.87 8.08
N VAL A 144 -5.34 9.10 8.37
CA VAL A 144 -5.81 10.26 9.12
C VAL A 144 -6.30 9.75 10.47
N ASP A 145 -5.67 10.20 11.55
CA ASP A 145 -6.13 9.92 12.91
C ASP A 145 -6.87 11.14 13.45
N VAL A 146 -8.14 10.95 13.77
CA VAL A 146 -8.99 12.01 14.29
C VAL A 146 -9.17 11.82 15.78
N ARG A 147 -8.94 12.88 16.56
CA ARG A 147 -9.31 12.96 17.98
C ARG A 147 -10.62 13.72 18.14
N VAL A 148 -11.49 13.21 18.99
CA VAL A 148 -12.79 13.80 19.29
C VAL A 148 -12.68 14.68 20.53
N ALA A 149 -13.07 15.94 20.40
CA ALA A 149 -13.27 16.86 21.51
C ALA A 149 -14.76 17.16 21.66
N VAL A 150 -15.38 16.68 22.74
CA VAL A 150 -16.78 17.01 23.07
C VAL A 150 -16.82 18.28 23.88
N MET A 151 -17.56 19.29 23.40
CA MET A 151 -17.90 20.50 24.14
C MET A 151 -19.16 20.27 24.98
N ALA A 152 -19.16 20.83 26.19
CA ALA A 152 -20.30 20.85 27.10
C ALA A 152 -21.37 21.84 26.65
#